data_AF-A0A948CNL6-F1
#
_entry.id   AF-A0A948CNL6-F1
#
_cell.length_a   1.000
_cell.length_b   1.000
_cell.length_c   1.000
_cell.angle_alpha   90.00
_cell.angle_beta   90.00
_cell.angle_gamma   90.00
#
_symmetry.space_group_name_H-M   'P 1'
#
loop_
_entity.id
_entity.type
_entity.pdbx_description
1 polymer ?
#
loop_
_entity_poly.entity_id
_entity_poly.type
_entity_poly.pdbx_seq_one_letter_code
_entity_poly.pdbx_strand_id
1 'polypeptide(L)'
;MAKDKRTIPWSIKGVSPEAREAARDAVEASGKTMGEWLSEAIQATALAETAPRMPETLPAAPLPAERPIEAAQIAEWQALVERIEAAERRNALMVAPLHEVLTTIARRLESLESRIDKQTAVPAEETPEEDTPEPLEEDSPEDRQ
;
A
#
# COMPACT_ATOMS: atom_id res chain seq x y z
N MET A 1 6.09 13.72 -1.73
CA MET A 1 6.20 13.05 -0.41
C MET A 1 4.80 12.96 0.19
N ALA A 2 4.13 11.82 0.06
CA ALA A 2 2.76 11.64 0.52
C ALA A 2 2.76 11.33 2.02
N LYS A 3 2.23 12.23 2.85
CA LYS A 3 1.93 11.94 4.26
C LYS A 3 0.59 12.53 4.67
N ASP A 4 -0.48 11.99 4.09
CA ASP A 4 -1.82 12.08 4.69
C ASP A 4 -2.18 10.72 5.31
N LYS A 5 -1.49 10.40 6.41
CA LYS A 5 -2.12 9.55 7.42
C LYS A 5 -3.15 10.45 8.08
N ARG A 6 -4.41 10.37 7.63
CA ARG A 6 -5.58 10.99 8.27
C ARG A 6 -5.61 10.54 9.74
N THR A 7 -4.87 11.29 10.55
CA THR A 7 -4.69 11.07 11.98
C THR A 7 -5.88 11.77 12.60
N ILE A 8 -6.86 10.98 13.01
CA ILE A 8 -8.05 11.52 13.66
C ILE A 8 -7.57 12.27 14.92
N PRO A 9 -7.93 13.55 15.10
CA PRO A 9 -7.54 14.30 16.28
C PRO A 9 -8.23 13.67 17.49
N TRP A 10 -7.41 13.11 18.37
CA TRP A 10 -7.86 12.57 19.64
C TRP A 10 -7.93 13.72 20.66
N SER A 11 -8.93 13.68 21.53
CA SER A 11 -9.10 14.66 22.62
C SER A 11 -8.86 13.97 23.95
N ILE A 12 -8.03 14.59 24.80
CA ILE A 12 -7.62 14.05 26.10
C ILE A 12 -8.50 14.66 27.19
N LYS A 13 -9.29 13.84 27.87
CA LYS A 13 -10.13 14.26 29.00
C LYS A 13 -9.39 14.05 30.31
N GLY A 14 -9.50 15.00 31.24
CA GLY A 14 -8.98 14.86 32.62
C GLY A 14 -7.63 15.52 32.90
N VAL A 15 -7.01 16.20 31.94
CA VAL A 15 -5.82 17.03 32.21
C VAL A 15 -6.23 18.21 33.09
N SER A 16 -5.64 18.32 34.29
CA SER A 16 -5.91 19.39 35.26
C SER A 16 -5.51 20.76 34.71
N PRO A 17 -6.12 21.86 35.20
CA PRO A 17 -5.76 23.22 34.77
C PRO A 17 -4.26 23.52 34.97
N GLU A 18 -3.73 23.15 36.13
CA GLU A 18 -2.31 23.30 36.48
C GLU A 18 -1.39 22.56 35.50
N ALA A 19 -1.72 21.32 35.13
CA ALA A 19 -0.94 20.55 34.17
C ALA A 19 -0.96 21.18 32.75
N ARG A 20 -2.05 21.85 32.38
CA ARG A 20 -2.15 22.57 31.09
C ARG A 20 -1.29 23.83 31.08
N GLU A 21 -1.21 24.54 32.20
CA GLU A 21 -0.35 25.71 32.37
C GLU A 21 1.12 25.28 32.32
N ALA A 22 1.51 24.26 33.09
CA ALA A 22 2.87 23.72 33.06
C ALA A 22 3.29 23.22 31.66
N ALA A 23 2.38 22.59 30.93
CA ALA A 23 2.62 22.19 29.54
C ALA A 23 2.82 23.39 28.61
N ARG A 24 2.01 24.45 28.77
CA ARG A 24 2.16 25.69 27.99
C ARG A 24 3.50 26.35 28.26
N ASP A 25 3.89 26.49 29.52
CA ASP A 25 5.16 27.11 29.90
C ASP A 25 6.36 26.32 29.35
N ALA A 26 6.29 24.98 29.39
CA ALA A 26 7.33 24.12 28.83
C ALA A 26 7.44 24.23 27.30
N VAL A 27 6.32 24.43 26.60
CA VAL A 27 6.26 24.66 25.17
C VAL A 27 6.83 26.04 24.81
N GLU A 28 6.45 27.08 25.56
CA GLU A 28 6.98 28.44 25.38
C GLU A 28 8.50 28.50 25.62
N ALA A 29 8.99 27.85 26.66
CA ALA A 29 10.42 27.77 26.97
C ALA A 29 11.23 26.97 25.94
N SER A 30 10.64 25.95 25.34
CA SER A 30 11.32 25.08 24.36
C SER A 30 11.20 25.55 22.91
N GLY A 31 10.30 26.50 22.62
CA GLY A 31 10.02 26.98 21.27
C GLY A 31 9.42 25.92 20.34
N LYS A 32 8.96 24.78 20.89
CA LYS A 32 8.37 23.66 20.14
C LYS A 32 6.87 23.87 19.94
N THR A 33 6.24 23.05 19.11
CA THR A 33 4.77 22.97 19.11
C THR A 33 4.28 22.09 20.26
N MET A 34 3.04 22.33 20.72
CA MET A 34 2.41 21.52 21.77
C MET A 34 2.38 20.02 21.42
N GLY A 35 2.20 19.68 20.15
CA GLY A 35 2.18 18.29 19.68
C GLY A 35 3.56 17.62 19.72
N GLU A 36 4.62 18.34 19.36
CA GLU A 36 6.00 17.82 19.44
C GLU A 36 6.42 17.62 20.89
N TRP A 37 6.17 18.62 21.74
CA TRP A 37 6.45 18.52 23.16
C TRP A 37 5.69 17.34 23.81
N LEU A 38 4.40 17.17 23.50
CA LEU A 38 3.62 16.06 24.04
C LEU A 38 4.13 14.71 23.53
N SER A 39 4.53 14.63 22.26
CA SER A 39 5.10 13.41 21.67
C SER A 39 6.39 13.01 22.37
N GLU A 40 7.28 13.98 22.63
CA GLU A 40 8.52 13.76 23.39
C GLU A 40 8.24 13.39 24.84
N ALA A 41 7.32 14.09 25.51
CA ALA A 41 6.94 13.80 26.89
C ALA A 41 6.41 12.38 27.04
N ILE A 42 5.51 11.94 26.14
CA ILE A 42 4.99 10.56 26.14
C ILE A 42 6.13 9.56 25.92
N GLN A 43 7.03 9.80 24.97
CA GLN A 43 8.16 8.90 24.71
C GLN A 43 9.14 8.83 25.88
N ALA A 44 9.47 9.97 26.48
CA ALA A 44 10.36 10.04 27.64
C ALA A 44 9.78 9.28 28.84
N THR A 45 8.47 9.43 29.09
CA THR A 45 7.80 8.73 30.18
C THR A 45 7.68 7.23 29.91
N ALA A 46 7.32 6.84 28.67
CA ALA A 46 7.27 5.44 28.27
C ALA A 46 8.65 4.76 28.38
N LEU A 47 9.73 5.46 28.03
CA LEU A 47 11.09 4.97 28.18
C LEU A 47 11.46 4.83 29.68
N ALA A 48 11.07 5.79 30.51
CA ALA A 48 11.31 5.74 31.96
C ALA A 48 10.52 4.63 32.67
N GLU A 49 9.31 4.32 32.21
CA GLU A 49 8.49 3.22 32.74
C GLU A 49 8.93 1.84 32.24
N THR A 50 9.45 1.76 31.01
CA THR A 50 9.98 0.52 30.43
C THR A 50 11.42 0.26 30.85
N ALA A 51 12.15 1.29 31.27
CA ALA A 51 13.45 1.13 31.89
C ALA A 51 13.28 0.39 33.23
N PRO A 52 14.09 -0.65 33.51
CA PRO A 52 14.10 -1.24 34.84
C PRO A 52 14.42 -0.12 35.84
N ARG A 53 13.53 0.13 36.82
CA ARG A 53 13.80 1.06 37.93
C ARG A 53 15.12 0.64 38.57
N MET A 54 16.19 1.36 38.24
CA MET A 54 17.45 1.19 38.93
C MET A 54 17.26 1.79 40.32
N PRO A 55 17.63 1.07 41.39
CA PRO A 55 17.55 1.63 42.73
C PRO A 55 18.41 2.90 42.80
N GLU A 56 17.81 4.02 43.19
CA GLU A 56 18.53 5.25 43.51
C GLU A 56 19.47 4.93 44.68
N THR A 57 20.76 5.21 44.48
CA THR A 57 21.91 4.83 45.33
C THR A 57 22.42 3.40 45.16
N LEU A 58 23.02 3.12 44.01
CA LEU A 58 24.04 2.09 43.90
C LEU A 58 25.40 2.74 44.21
N PRO A 59 26.23 2.19 45.13
CA PRO A 59 27.65 2.55 45.16
C PRO A 59 28.22 2.31 43.76
N ALA A 60 29.15 3.16 43.30
CA ALA A 60 29.75 3.07 41.97
C ALA A 60 30.20 1.64 41.69
N ALA A 61 29.33 0.88 41.02
CA ALA A 61 29.60 -0.47 40.63
C ALA A 61 30.65 -0.39 39.51
N PRO A 62 31.67 -1.24 39.51
CA PRO A 62 32.59 -1.30 38.39
C PRO A 62 31.77 -1.47 37.11
N LEU A 63 32.12 -0.70 36.08
CA LEU A 63 31.49 -0.77 34.75
C LEU A 63 31.28 -2.26 34.42
N PRO A 64 30.05 -2.69 34.08
CA PRO A 64 29.82 -4.09 33.76
C PRO A 64 30.76 -4.44 32.61
N ALA A 65 31.72 -5.31 32.87
CA ALA A 65 32.53 -5.91 31.82
C ALA A 65 31.54 -6.41 30.76
N GLU A 66 31.78 -6.04 29.50
CA GLU A 66 30.96 -6.49 28.38
C GLU A 66 30.75 -8.00 28.53
N ARG A 67 29.51 -8.40 28.86
CA ARG A 67 29.24 -9.82 29.05
C ARG A 67 29.49 -10.48 27.71
N PRO A 68 30.47 -11.40 27.62
CA PRO A 68 30.75 -12.06 26.35
C PRO A 68 29.48 -12.77 25.91
N ILE A 69 29.09 -12.53 24.66
CA ILE A 69 27.96 -13.21 24.03
C ILE A 69 28.24 -14.71 24.14
N GLU A 70 27.39 -15.43 24.85
CA GLU A 70 27.55 -16.86 25.07
C GLU A 70 27.39 -17.61 23.73
N ALA A 71 28.20 -18.66 23.52
CA ALA A 71 28.14 -19.45 22.29
C ALA A 71 26.73 -20.03 22.03
N ALA A 72 25.97 -20.32 23.09
CA ALA A 72 24.57 -20.76 23.00
C ALA A 72 23.67 -19.70 22.38
N GLN A 73 23.85 -18.43 22.76
CA GLN A 73 23.11 -17.32 22.17
C GLN A 73 23.46 -17.17 20.69
N ILE A 74 24.74 -17.27 20.31
CA ILE A 74 25.16 -17.21 18.90
C ILE A 74 24.51 -18.34 18.08
N ALA A 75 24.50 -19.56 18.61
CA ALA A 75 23.86 -20.71 17.96
C ALA A 75 22.34 -20.51 17.78
N GLU A 76 21.67 -19.91 18.75
CA GLU A 76 20.24 -19.57 18.66
C GLU A 76 19.96 -18.54 17.55
N TRP A 77 20.78 -17.48 17.45
CA TRP A 77 20.68 -16.50 16.37
C TRP A 77 20.92 -17.14 15.00
N GLN A 78 21.91 -18.03 14.89
CA GLN A 78 22.19 -18.75 13.65
C GLN A 78 21.01 -19.63 13.22
N ALA A 79 20.41 -20.39 14.15
CA ALA A 79 19.23 -21.20 13.86
C ALA A 79 18.03 -20.34 13.42
N LEU A 80 17.87 -19.14 13.99
CA LEU A 80 16.84 -18.19 13.56
C LEU A 80 17.08 -17.73 12.11
N VAL A 81 18.31 -17.36 11.77
CA VAL A 81 18.69 -16.95 10.41
C VAL A 81 18.41 -18.07 9.41
N GLU A 82 18.85 -19.31 9.69
CA GLU A 82 18.59 -20.47 8.83
C GLU A 82 17.09 -20.69 8.60
N ARG A 83 16.29 -20.55 9.66
CA ARG A 83 14.84 -20.70 9.58
C ARG A 83 14.19 -19.58 8.74
N ILE A 84 14.67 -18.34 8.87
CA ILE A 84 14.18 -17.21 8.06
C ILE A 84 14.51 -17.46 6.59
N GLU A 85 15.76 -17.80 6.26
CA GLU A 85 16.14 -18.05 4.88
C GLU A 85 15.36 -19.23 4.27
N ALA A 86 15.11 -20.29 5.06
CA ALA A 86 14.28 -21.41 4.62
C ALA A 86 12.83 -20.98 4.35
N ALA A 87 12.27 -20.11 5.18
CA ALA A 87 10.94 -19.54 4.97
C ALA A 87 10.89 -18.62 3.74
N GLU A 88 11.93 -17.81 3.53
CA GLU A 88 12.08 -16.95 2.35
C GLU A 88 12.16 -17.75 1.05
N ARG A 89 12.99 -18.81 1.02
CA ARG A 89 13.06 -19.73 -0.12
C ARG A 89 11.70 -20.36 -0.43
N ARG A 90 10.98 -20.83 0.60
CA ARG A 90 9.62 -21.37 0.44
C ARG A 90 8.66 -20.32 -0.13
N ASN A 91 8.70 -19.09 0.37
CA ASN A 91 7.83 -18.02 -0.09
C ASN A 91 8.12 -17.64 -1.55
N ALA A 92 9.39 -17.52 -1.93
CA ALA A 92 9.79 -17.27 -3.31
C ALA A 92 9.25 -18.34 -4.28
N LEU A 93 9.29 -19.62 -3.88
CA LEU A 93 8.72 -20.73 -4.65
C LEU A 93 7.19 -20.67 -4.76
N MET A 94 6.48 -20.08 -3.80
CA MET A 94 5.03 -19.91 -3.86
C MET A 94 4.63 -18.70 -4.72
N VAL A 95 5.40 -17.62 -4.66
CA VAL A 95 5.09 -16.37 -5.38
C VAL A 95 5.34 -16.49 -6.88
N ALA A 96 6.39 -17.22 -7.30
CA ALA A 96 6.72 -17.34 -8.72
C ALA A 96 5.58 -17.96 -9.58
N PRO A 97 4.98 -19.10 -9.22
CA PRO A 97 3.84 -19.67 -9.95
C PRO A 97 2.60 -18.77 -9.92
N LEU A 98 2.38 -18.02 -8.85
CA LEU A 98 1.25 -17.08 -8.77
C LEU A 98 1.36 -15.99 -9.84
N HIS A 99 2.57 -15.51 -10.13
CA HIS A 99 2.79 -14.55 -11.21
C HIS A 99 2.44 -15.16 -12.58
N GLU A 100 2.83 -16.40 -12.84
CA GLU A 100 2.50 -17.12 -14.08
C GLU A 100 0.99 -17.31 -14.26
N VAL A 101 0.29 -17.67 -13.18
CA VAL A 101 -1.17 -17.80 -13.19
C VAL A 101 -1.83 -16.44 -13.45
N LEU A 102 -1.40 -15.38 -12.78
CA LEU A 102 -1.93 -14.03 -12.97
C LEU A 102 -1.73 -13.51 -14.39
N THR A 103 -0.53 -13.69 -14.97
CA THR A 103 -0.28 -13.29 -16.37
C THR A 103 -1.10 -14.12 -17.35
N THR A 104 -1.36 -15.39 -17.06
CA THR A 104 -2.23 -16.25 -17.87
C THR A 104 -3.68 -15.81 -17.81
N ILE A 105 -4.19 -15.48 -16.62
CA ILE A 105 -5.54 -14.94 -16.44
C ILE A 105 -5.69 -13.60 -17.16
N ALA A 106 -4.72 -12.69 -17.00
CA ALA A 106 -4.73 -11.39 -17.67
C ALA A 106 -4.80 -11.53 -19.20
N ARG A 107 -3.96 -12.39 -19.81
CA ARG A 107 -4.01 -12.66 -21.26
C ARG A 107 -5.34 -13.26 -21.71
N ARG A 108 -5.95 -14.12 -20.89
CA ARG A 108 -7.23 -14.75 -21.20
C ARG A 108 -8.40 -13.76 -21.12
N LEU A 109 -8.36 -12.84 -20.16
CA LEU A 109 -9.34 -11.76 -20.05
C LEU A 109 -9.28 -10.83 -21.27
N GLU A 110 -8.09 -10.38 -21.67
CA GLU A 110 -7.89 -9.59 -22.90
C GLU A 110 -8.42 -10.31 -24.16
N SER A 111 -8.18 -11.62 -24.27
CA SER A 111 -8.73 -12.43 -25.36
C SER A 111 -10.25 -12.57 -25.32
N LEU A 112 -10.87 -12.55 -24.13
CA LEU A 112 -12.33 -12.60 -24.00
C LEU A 112 -12.96 -11.24 -24.31
N GLU A 113 -12.35 -10.16 -23.84
CA GLU A 113 -12.76 -8.78 -24.13
C GLU A 113 -12.74 -8.52 -25.65
N SER A 114 -11.62 -8.81 -26.32
CA SER A 114 -11.52 -8.68 -27.78
C SER A 114 -12.48 -9.57 -28.58
N ARG A 115 -12.87 -10.74 -28.05
CA ARG A 115 -13.90 -11.58 -28.67
C ARG A 115 -15.29 -10.98 -28.52
N ILE A 116 -15.61 -10.41 -27.37
CA ILE A 116 -16.88 -9.71 -27.13
C ILE A 116 -16.99 -8.53 -28.08
N ASP A 117 -15.94 -7.71 -28.22
CA ASP A 117 -15.92 -6.56 -29.13
C ASP A 117 -16.09 -6.97 -30.60
N LYS A 118 -15.46 -8.07 -31.03
CA LYS A 118 -15.65 -8.62 -32.38
C LYS A 118 -17.04 -9.20 -32.61
N GLN A 119 -17.72 -9.67 -31.57
CA GLN A 119 -19.04 -10.27 -31.66
C GLN A 119 -20.15 -9.21 -31.59
N THR A 120 -19.89 -8.06 -30.96
CA THR A 120 -20.78 -6.89 -30.96
C THR A 120 -20.56 -6.00 -32.18
N ALA A 121 -19.43 -6.13 -32.89
CA ALA A 121 -19.26 -5.61 -34.24
C ALA A 121 -20.20 -6.35 -35.21
N VAL A 122 -21.43 -5.87 -35.33
CA VAL A 122 -22.38 -6.24 -36.38
C VAL A 122 -21.67 -6.07 -37.74
N PRO A 123 -21.76 -7.03 -38.69
CA PRO A 123 -21.27 -6.78 -40.04
C PRO A 123 -22.11 -5.64 -40.59
N ALA A 124 -21.48 -4.49 -40.84
CA ALA A 124 -22.09 -3.48 -41.70
C ALA A 124 -22.41 -4.19 -43.01
N GLU A 125 -23.72 -4.39 -43.26
CA GLU A 125 -24.24 -4.94 -44.50
C GLU A 125 -23.53 -4.22 -45.65
N GLU A 126 -22.81 -4.99 -46.47
CA GLU A 126 -22.48 -4.59 -47.82
C GLU A 126 -23.82 -4.38 -48.55
N THR A 127 -24.28 -3.13 -48.60
CA THR A 127 -25.38 -2.73 -49.48
C THR A 127 -24.96 -3.04 -50.91
N PRO A 128 -25.63 -3.95 -51.64
CA PRO A 128 -25.33 -4.16 -53.05
C PRO A 128 -25.64 -2.88 -53.81
N GLU A 129 -24.71 -2.44 -54.66
CA GLU A 129 -24.92 -1.37 -55.62
C GLU A 129 -26.23 -1.60 -56.39
N GLU A 130 -27.14 -0.64 -56.28
CA GLU A 130 -28.40 -0.60 -57.02
C GLU A 130 -28.09 -0.27 -58.48
N ASP A 131 -27.92 -1.35 -59.27
CA ASP A 131 -27.89 -1.35 -60.72
C ASP A 131 -29.13 -0.62 -61.24
N THR A 132 -28.93 0.61 -61.72
CA THR A 132 -29.98 1.45 -62.29
C THR A 132 -30.09 1.08 -63.78
N PRO A 133 -31.19 0.46 -64.26
CA PRO A 133 -31.34 0.28 -65.69
C PRO A 133 -31.76 1.61 -66.33
N GLU A 134 -30.93 2.04 -67.28
CA GLU A 134 -31.18 3.12 -68.24
C GLU A 134 -32.51 2.87 -69.00
N PRO A 135 -33.43 3.84 -69.13
CA PRO A 135 -34.66 3.61 -69.86
C PRO A 135 -34.34 3.57 -71.36
N LEU A 136 -34.59 2.42 -71.97
CA LEU A 136 -34.55 2.21 -73.41
C LEU A 136 -35.54 3.14 -74.12
N GLU A 137 -35.02 3.96 -75.01
CA GLU A 137 -35.79 4.62 -76.07
C GLU A 137 -36.43 3.53 -76.95
N GLU A 138 -37.75 3.41 -76.93
CA GLU A 138 -38.50 2.71 -77.97
C GLU A 138 -39.43 3.69 -78.69
N ASP A 139 -38.96 4.06 -79.87
CA ASP A 139 -39.71 4.66 -80.97
C ASP A 139 -40.71 3.65 -81.53
N SER A 140 -42.00 4.02 -81.64
CA SER A 140 -42.97 3.36 -82.51
C SER A 140 -44.27 4.14 -82.65
N PRO A 141 -45.00 3.96 -83.77
CA PRO A 141 -45.37 5.05 -84.67
C PRO A 141 -46.88 5.34 -84.70
N GLU A 142 -47.23 6.40 -85.43
CA GLU A 142 -48.49 6.71 -86.12
C GLU A 142 -49.72 5.81 -85.86
N ASP A 143 -50.87 6.42 -85.57
CA ASP A 143 -51.91 6.72 -86.58
C ASP A 143 -53.34 6.75 -85.96
N ARG A 144 -54.16 7.73 -86.41
CA ARG A 144 -55.66 7.78 -86.40
C ARG A 144 -56.43 7.96 -85.07
N GLN A 145 -56.98 9.16 -84.83
CA GLN A 145 -58.25 9.70 -85.35
C GLN A 145 -58.51 11.10 -84.80
#